data_AF-A0A7V2X7D7-F1
#
_entry.id   AF-A0A7V2X7D7-F1
#
_cell.length_a   1.000
_cell.length_b   1.000
_cell.length_c   1.000
_cell.angle_alpha   90.00
_cell.angle_beta   90.00
_cell.angle_gamma   90.00
#
_symmetry.space_group_name_H-M   'P 1'
#
loop_
_entity.id
_entity.type
_entity.pdbx_description
1 polymer ?
#
loop_
_entity_poly.entity_id
_entity_poly.type
_entity_poly.pdbx_seq_one_letter_code
_entity_poly.pdbx_strand_id
1 'polypeptide(L)'
;YAGMMPETPAGALVVDDISEHELDRLMALWKPDLVCCGIKEKYGIQKRGVPSKQLHSYDYGGPYAGFAGAIIFYEEIDRLVNSKVWSLVTAPWDRPAAAVPIDATLATV
;
A
#
# COMPACT_ATOMS: atom_id res chain seq x y z
N TYR A 1 -8.83 -30.42 1.37
CA TYR A 1 -8.36 -29.01 1.41
C TYR A 1 -7.38 -28.89 2.56
N ALA A 2 -6.15 -28.44 2.29
CA ALA A 2 -5.07 -28.39 3.30
C ALA A 2 -5.05 -27.08 4.11
N GLY A 3 -5.93 -26.13 3.78
CA GLY A 3 -5.92 -24.79 4.38
C GLY A 3 -4.89 -23.86 3.73
N MET A 4 -4.85 -22.61 4.20
CA MET A 4 -3.95 -21.56 3.71
C MET A 4 -2.50 -21.73 4.20
N MET A 5 -2.33 -22.19 5.45
CA MET A 5 -1.02 -22.21 6.13
C MET A 5 0.11 -22.93 5.37
N PRO A 6 -0.13 -24.07 4.69
CA PRO A 6 0.91 -24.74 3.92
C PRO A 6 1.43 -23.94 2.71
N GLU A 7 0.63 -23.02 2.16
CA GLU A 7 0.99 -22.16 1.02
C GLU A 7 1.57 -20.81 1.47
N THR A 8 1.45 -20.49 2.76
CA THR A 8 1.97 -19.26 3.35
C THR A 8 3.51 -19.32 3.49
N PRO A 9 4.28 -18.34 2.97
CA PRO A 9 5.73 -18.30 3.12
C PRO A 9 6.21 -18.28 4.57
N ALA A 10 7.37 -18.89 4.84
CA ALA A 10 8.02 -18.83 6.14
C ALA A 10 8.33 -17.37 6.54
N GLY A 11 7.98 -17.01 7.79
CA GLY A 11 8.14 -15.65 8.31
C GLY A 11 6.97 -14.70 8.02
N ALA A 12 5.95 -15.13 7.27
CA ALA A 12 4.70 -14.37 7.17
C ALA A 12 3.91 -14.42 8.50
N LEU A 13 3.16 -13.35 8.75
CA LEU A 13 2.29 -13.23 9.92
C LEU A 13 0.86 -13.56 9.51
N VAL A 14 0.20 -14.41 10.31
CA VAL A 14 -1.22 -14.73 10.16
C VAL A 14 -1.94 -14.34 11.44
N VAL A 15 -2.98 -13.52 11.31
CA VAL A 15 -3.81 -13.03 12.40
C VAL A 15 -5.24 -13.41 12.10
N ASP A 16 -5.87 -14.11 13.03
CA ASP A 16 -7.30 -14.38 13.00
C ASP A 16 -8.05 -13.21 13.63
N ASP A 17 -9.20 -12.84 13.06
CA ASP A 17 -10.05 -11.74 13.53
C ASP A 17 -9.28 -10.44 13.87
N ILE A 18 -8.48 -9.96 12.92
CA ILE A 18 -7.64 -8.78 13.13
C ILE A 18 -8.48 -7.55 13.53
N SER A 19 -8.12 -6.95 14.67
CA SER A 19 -8.73 -5.69 15.11
C SER A 19 -8.14 -4.49 14.37
N GLU A 20 -8.87 -3.36 14.36
CA GLU A 20 -8.37 -2.11 13.78
C GLU A 20 -7.08 -1.64 14.46
N HIS A 21 -6.96 -1.83 15.78
CA HIS A 21 -5.76 -1.48 16.53
C HIS A 21 -4.54 -2.27 16.06
N GLU A 22 -4.69 -3.58 15.88
CA GLU A 22 -3.61 -4.44 15.39
C GLU A 22 -3.23 -4.11 13.96
N LEU A 23 -4.21 -3.88 13.08
CA LEU A 23 -3.96 -3.48 11.70
C LEU A 23 -3.15 -2.18 11.64
N ASP A 24 -3.51 -1.17 12.43
CA ASP A 24 -2.78 0.10 12.48
C ASP A 24 -1.34 -0.07 12.98
N ARG A 25 -1.15 -0.88 14.04
CA ARG A 25 0.18 -1.23 14.55
C ARG A 25 1.02 -1.94 13.49
N LEU A 26 0.44 -2.92 12.80
CA LEU A 26 1.13 -3.68 11.76
C LEU A 26 1.50 -2.79 10.57
N MET A 27 0.62 -1.90 10.14
CA MET A 27 0.92 -0.93 9.09
C MET A 27 2.11 -0.04 9.45
N ALA A 28 2.18 0.45 10.69
CA ALA A 28 3.28 1.29 11.15
C ALA A 28 4.63 0.53 11.21
N LEU A 29 4.59 -0.76 11.60
CA LEU A 29 5.78 -1.60 11.75
C LEU A 29 6.29 -2.11 10.39
N TRP A 30 5.39 -2.62 9.55
CA TRP A 30 5.75 -3.34 8.32
C TRP A 30 5.74 -2.45 7.08
N LYS A 31 5.05 -1.30 7.12
CA LYS A 31 4.98 -0.32 6.01
C LYS A 31 4.66 -0.99 4.65
N PRO A 32 3.51 -1.67 4.53
CA PRO A 32 3.16 -2.38 3.32
C PRO A 32 2.97 -1.44 2.12
N ASP A 33 3.36 -1.89 0.92
CA ASP A 33 3.16 -1.14 -0.32
C ASP A 33 1.71 -1.20 -0.83
N LEU A 34 0.94 -2.20 -0.40
CA LEU A 34 -0.47 -2.41 -0.76
C LEU A 34 -1.18 -3.20 0.33
N VAL A 35 -2.43 -2.82 0.64
CA VAL A 35 -3.28 -3.59 1.56
C VAL A 35 -4.58 -4.01 0.88
N CYS A 36 -4.83 -5.30 0.84
CA CYS A 36 -6.06 -5.89 0.33
C CYS A 36 -7.05 -6.16 1.47
N CYS A 37 -8.21 -5.50 1.48
CA CYS A 37 -9.17 -5.55 2.60
C CYS A 37 -10.63 -5.36 2.15
N GLY A 38 -11.51 -4.93 3.06
CA GLY A 38 -12.88 -4.53 2.78
C GLY A 38 -13.13 -3.02 2.82
N ILE A 39 -14.40 -2.64 2.71
CA ILE A 39 -14.82 -1.23 2.63
C ILE A 39 -14.57 -0.47 3.94
N LYS A 40 -14.64 -1.15 5.08
CA LYS A 40 -14.53 -0.51 6.40
C LYS A 40 -13.10 -0.03 6.64
N GLU A 41 -12.12 -0.86 6.27
CA GLU A 41 -10.69 -0.61 6.52
C GLU A 41 -10.07 0.31 5.45
N LYS A 42 -10.59 0.26 4.21
CA LYS A 42 -10.04 0.94 3.03
C LYS A 42 -9.61 2.38 3.29
N TYR A 43 -10.52 3.20 3.80
CA TYR A 43 -10.24 4.64 3.93
C TYR A 43 -9.31 4.95 5.09
N GLY A 44 -9.34 4.15 6.16
CA GLY A 44 -8.36 4.25 7.25
C GLY A 44 -6.94 3.99 6.75
N ILE A 45 -6.77 2.98 5.88
CA ILE A 45 -5.49 2.66 5.25
C ILE A 45 -5.04 3.78 4.30
N GLN A 46 -5.93 4.25 3.43
CA GLN A 46 -5.60 5.29 2.44
C GLN A 46 -5.25 6.63 3.09
N LYS A 47 -5.87 6.99 4.22
CA LYS A 47 -5.52 8.19 4.99
C LYS A 47 -4.12 8.14 5.59
N ARG A 48 -3.54 6.94 5.73
CA ARG A 48 -2.15 6.72 6.15
C ARG A 48 -1.17 6.73 4.96
N GLY A 49 -1.66 7.02 3.75
CA GLY A 49 -0.84 7.14 2.55
C GLY A 49 -0.51 5.82 1.84
N VAL A 50 -1.19 4.73 2.21
CA VAL A 50 -0.97 3.40 1.60
C VAL A 50 -2.13 3.07 0.67
N PRO A 51 -1.88 2.59 -0.57
CA PRO A 51 -2.96 2.13 -1.43
C PRO A 51 -3.68 0.92 -0.84
N SER A 52 -4.98 0.86 -1.07
CA SER A 52 -5.82 -0.25 -0.64
C SER A 52 -6.76 -0.71 -1.74
N LYS A 53 -6.88 -2.03 -1.89
CA LYS A 53 -7.76 -2.71 -2.84
C LYS A 53 -8.84 -3.50 -2.10
N GLN A 54 -10.10 -3.33 -2.49
CA GLN A 54 -11.19 -4.15 -1.95
C GLN A 54 -11.25 -5.49 -2.66
N LEU A 55 -11.04 -6.60 -1.94
CA LEU A 55 -11.17 -7.95 -2.53
C LEU A 55 -12.59 -8.51 -2.45
N HIS A 56 -13.47 -7.95 -1.62
CA HIS A 56 -14.86 -8.39 -1.53
C HIS A 56 -15.74 -7.83 -2.66
N SER A 57 -15.57 -6.55 -2.99
CA SER A 57 -16.39 -5.82 -3.97
C SER A 57 -15.64 -5.51 -5.26
N TYR A 58 -14.35 -5.87 -5.35
CA TYR A 58 -13.43 -5.51 -6.45
C TYR A 58 -13.30 -4.00 -6.70
N ASP A 59 -13.63 -3.17 -5.71
CA ASP A 59 -13.85 -1.72 -5.88
C ASP A 59 -14.81 -1.41 -7.03
N TYR A 60 -15.88 -2.20 -7.17
CA TYR A 60 -16.88 -2.10 -8.23
C TYR A 60 -16.33 -2.38 -9.63
N GLY A 61 -15.16 -3.02 -9.73
CA GLY A 61 -14.55 -3.51 -10.97
C GLY A 61 -14.69 -5.03 -11.15
N GLY A 62 -13.70 -5.62 -11.83
CA GLY A 62 -13.66 -7.06 -12.12
C GLY A 62 -14.27 -7.43 -13.48
N PRO A 63 -14.43 -8.73 -13.77
CA PRO A 63 -14.15 -9.89 -12.91
C PRO A 63 -12.65 -10.10 -12.65
N TYR A 64 -12.27 -10.74 -11.52
CA TYR A 64 -10.87 -11.13 -11.24
C TYR A 64 -10.60 -12.62 -11.36
N ALA A 65 -11.65 -13.45 -11.44
CA ALA A 65 -11.49 -14.89 -11.62
C ALA A 65 -11.19 -15.24 -13.10
N GLY A 66 -10.42 -16.32 -13.29
CA GLY A 66 -10.05 -16.82 -14.61
C GLY A 66 -8.94 -16.02 -15.30
N PHE A 67 -8.51 -16.46 -16.48
CA PHE A 67 -7.37 -15.88 -17.19
C PHE A 67 -7.58 -14.40 -17.55
N ALA A 68 -8.75 -14.06 -18.10
CA ALA A 68 -9.08 -12.67 -18.42
C ALA A 68 -9.19 -11.81 -17.15
N GLY A 69 -9.71 -12.37 -16.05
CA GLY A 69 -9.82 -11.65 -14.79
C GLY A 69 -8.47 -11.37 -14.13
N ALA A 70 -7.50 -12.28 -14.29
CA ALA A 70 -6.14 -12.05 -13.82
C ALA A 70 -5.50 -10.83 -14.50
N ILE A 71 -5.73 -10.62 -15.80
CA ILE A 71 -5.24 -9.44 -16.54
C ILE A 71 -5.78 -8.16 -15.91
N ILE A 72 -7.10 -8.08 -15.70
CA ILE A 72 -7.77 -6.92 -15.10
C ILE A 72 -7.26 -6.69 -13.66
N PHE A 73 -7.06 -7.76 -12.89
CA PHE A 73 -6.52 -7.65 -11.54
C PHE A 73 -5.11 -7.04 -11.55
N TYR A 74 -4.21 -7.51 -12.40
CA TYR A 74 -2.85 -6.98 -12.48
C TYR A 74 -2.81 -5.52 -12.95
N GLU A 75 -3.65 -5.14 -13.93
CA GLU A 75 -3.78 -3.74 -14.36
C GLU A 75 -4.24 -2.83 -13.19
N GLU A 76 -5.18 -3.32 -12.37
CA GLU A 76 -5.66 -2.59 -11.20
C GLU A 76 -4.60 -2.45 -10.10
N ILE A 77 -3.83 -3.51 -9.82
CA ILE A 77 -2.74 -3.48 -8.84
C ILE A 77 -1.62 -2.53 -9.32
N ASP A 78 -1.23 -2.60 -10.59
CA ASP A 78 -0.22 -1.72 -11.17
C ASP A 78 -0.62 -0.24 -11.03
N ARG A 79 -1.86 0.09 -11.40
CA ARG A 79 -2.41 1.44 -11.27
C ARG A 79 -2.35 1.95 -9.82
N LEU A 80 -2.66 1.09 -8.84
CA LEU A 80 -2.72 1.48 -7.43
C LEU A 80 -1.34 1.76 -6.85
N VAL A 81 -0.37 0.87 -7.10
CA VAL A 81 0.98 0.95 -6.53
C VAL A 81 1.80 2.05 -7.23
N ASN A 82 1.64 2.22 -8.54
CA ASN A 82 2.40 3.22 -9.33
C ASN A 82 1.73 4.60 -9.41
N SER A 83 0.60 4.82 -8.71
CA SER A 83 -0.07 6.12 -8.74
C SER A 83 0.74 7.22 -8.04
N LYS A 84 0.96 8.34 -8.74
CA LYS A 84 1.62 9.53 -8.18
C LYS A 84 0.86 10.16 -7.01
N VAL A 85 -0.42 9.84 -6.83
CA VAL A 85 -1.24 10.43 -5.75
C VAL A 85 -0.63 10.21 -4.36
N TRP A 86 0.02 9.06 -4.13
CA TRP A 86 0.64 8.73 -2.85
C TRP A 86 1.87 9.59 -2.55
N SER A 87 2.59 10.05 -3.59
CA SER A 87 3.71 11.01 -3.44
C SER A 87 3.26 12.44 -3.09
N LEU A 88 1.96 12.71 -3.19
CA LEU A 88 1.34 14.03 -2.95
C LEU A 88 0.64 14.12 -1.59
N VAL A 89 0.77 13.10 -0.73
CA VAL A 89 0.16 13.08 0.61
C VAL A 89 0.76 14.17 1.50
N THR A 90 2.08 14.37 1.44
CA THR A 90 2.77 15.43 2.20
C THR A 90 2.69 16.75 1.44
N ALA A 91 2.17 17.78 2.11
CA ALA A 91 2.08 19.11 1.52
C ALA A 91 3.48 19.71 1.27
N PRO A 92 3.64 20.57 0.25
CA PRO A 92 4.95 21.13 -0.11
C PRO A 92 5.64 21.91 1.02
N TRP A 93 4.86 22.55 1.91
CA TRP A 93 5.38 23.32 3.04
C TRP A 93 5.78 22.47 4.25
N ASP A 94 5.29 21.23 4.33
CA ASP A 94 5.67 20.26 5.37
C ASP A 94 6.87 19.39 4.93
N ARG A 95 7.29 19.52 3.66
CA ARG A 95 8.47 18.83 3.15
C ARG A 95 9.72 19.49 3.76
N PRO A 96 10.68 18.72 4.31
CA PRO A 96 11.96 19.30 4.71
C PRO A 96 12.55 20.05 3.51
N ALA A 97 12.96 21.30 3.74
CA ALA A 97 13.52 22.15 2.69
C ALA A 97 14.57 21.35 1.92
N ALA A 98 14.41 21.26 0.59
CA ALA A 98 15.42 20.64 -0.25
C ALA A 98 16.75 21.32 0.07
N ALA A 99 17.75 20.54 0.49
CA ALA A 99 19.08 21.07 0.76
C ALA A 99 19.52 21.83 -0.49
N VAL A 100 19.67 23.15 -0.35
CA VAL A 100 20.31 23.96 -1.38
C VAL A 100 21.72 23.37 -1.51
N PRO A 101 22.12 22.84 -2.68
CA PRO A 101 23.49 22.43 -2.85
C PRO A 101 24.36 23.66 -2.65
N ILE A 102 25.08 23.72 -1.53
CA ILE A 102 26.14 24.71 -1.35
C ILE A 102 27.18 24.34 -2.38
N ASP A 103 27.36 25.22 -3.36
CA ASP A 103 28.40 25.10 -4.37
C ASP A 103 29.77 24.95 -3.69
N ALA A 104 30.34 23.74 -3.77
CA ALA A 104 31.61 23.41 -3.18
C ALA A 104 32.80 24.17 -3.82
N THR A 105 32.57 24.93 -4.90
CA THR A 105 33.63 25.73 -5.54
C THR A 105 33.91 27.08 -4.85
N LEU A 106 33.04 27.54 -3.95
CA LEU A 106 33.24 28.78 -3.18
C LEU A 106 34.06 28.60 -1.89
N ALA A 107 34.48 27.37 -1.56
CA ALA A 107 35.29 27.07 -0.37
C ALA A 107 36.81 27.10 -0.61
N THR A 108 37.27 27.51 -1.79
CA THR A 108 38.69 27.48 -2.20
C THR A 108 39.28 28.82 -2.63
N VAL A 109 38.71 29.95 -2.20
CA VAL A 109 39.31 31.29 -2.39
C VAL A 109 39.71 31.89 -1.06
#